data_AF-A0A6C0KKW3-F1
#
_entry.id   AF-A0A6C0KKW3-F1
#
_cell.length_a   1.000
_cell.length_b   1.000
_cell.length_c   1.000
_cell.angle_alpha   90.00
_cell.angle_beta   90.00
_cell.angle_gamma   90.00
#
_symmetry.space_group_name_H-M   'P 1'
#
loop_
_entity.id
_entity.type
_entity.pdbx_description
1 polymer ?
#
loop_
_entity_poly.entity_id
_entity_poly.type
_entity_poly.pdbx_seq_one_letter_code
_entity_poly.pdbx_strand_id
1 'polypeptide(L)'
;MYFYIFPKINKHYTYLSFYSSLLFIPLGFIVKDVSILPRLFGKLLICIGAISSFNHLRTYESPVKYNDIFRYIDIGLANILGLCIFFIFEKTLGSLLYYLCCFILYISIPLGFIHNKRLKTILHSIFHILIILYILFHVVYEDYKHEFIISRYYTG
;
A
#
# COMPACT_ATOMS: atom_id res chain seq x y z
N MET A 1 -6.59 10.37 41.13
CA MET A 1 -7.46 11.04 40.13
C MET A 1 -6.56 11.48 38.97
N TYR A 2 -6.40 10.61 37.97
CA TYR A 2 -5.62 10.93 36.78
C TYR A 2 -6.46 11.81 35.87
N PHE A 3 -6.10 13.09 35.75
CA PHE A 3 -6.63 13.99 34.74
C PHE A 3 -6.17 13.50 33.36
N TYR A 4 -7.03 12.73 32.68
CA TYR A 4 -6.92 12.54 31.23
C TYR A 4 -7.43 13.82 30.56
N ILE A 5 -6.62 14.88 30.58
CA ILE A 5 -6.73 15.95 29.59
C ILE A 5 -6.03 15.44 28.33
N PHE A 6 -6.67 14.51 27.62
CA PHE A 6 -6.35 14.33 26.22
C PHE A 6 -7.24 15.30 25.44
N PRO A 7 -6.65 16.23 24.70
CA PRO A 7 -7.43 17.20 23.98
C PRO A 7 -8.25 16.49 22.90
N LYS A 8 -9.48 16.98 22.73
CA LYS A 8 -10.46 16.60 21.72
C LYS A 8 -9.90 16.99 20.33
N ILE A 9 -9.00 16.16 19.78
CA ILE A 9 -8.21 16.38 18.55
C ILE A 9 -8.04 14.98 17.92
N ASN A 10 -8.42 14.62 16.68
CA ASN A 10 -8.89 15.27 15.48
C ASN A 10 -9.53 14.16 14.61
N LYS A 11 -10.64 14.40 13.91
CA LYS A 11 -11.25 13.44 12.96
C LYS A 11 -10.34 13.09 11.75
N HIS A 12 -9.22 13.79 11.58
CA HIS A 12 -8.32 13.66 10.42
C HIS A 12 -7.49 12.37 10.38
N TYR A 13 -7.08 11.82 11.52
CA TYR A 13 -6.29 10.56 11.54
C TYR A 13 -7.13 9.33 11.17
N THR A 14 -8.45 9.45 11.32
CA THR A 14 -9.39 8.39 11.01
C THR A 14 -9.28 8.00 9.53
N TYR A 15 -9.10 8.94 8.61
CA TYR A 15 -9.16 8.64 7.17
C TYR A 15 -7.81 8.33 6.51
N LEU A 16 -6.72 8.25 7.28
CA LEU A 16 -5.36 8.12 6.71
C LEU A 16 -5.17 6.80 5.96
N SER A 17 -5.74 5.72 6.50
CA SER A 17 -5.75 4.40 5.85
C SER A 17 -6.66 4.37 4.63
N PHE A 18 -7.80 5.07 4.68
CA PHE A 18 -8.67 5.24 3.52
C PHE A 18 -7.97 5.97 2.38
N TYR A 19 -7.36 7.13 2.66
CA TYR A 19 -6.70 7.93 1.63
C TYR A 19 -5.49 7.21 1.03
N SER A 20 -4.66 6.57 1.86
CA SER A 20 -3.53 5.79 1.36
C SER A 20 -3.96 4.58 0.52
N SER A 21 -5.10 3.95 0.83
CA SER A 21 -5.69 2.91 -0.01
C SER A 21 -6.23 3.46 -1.34
N LEU A 22 -6.83 4.65 -1.29
CA LEU A 22 -7.41 5.30 -2.47
C LEU A 22 -6.34 5.65 -3.51
N LEU A 23 -5.09 5.90 -3.07
CA LEU A 23 -3.95 6.16 -3.95
C LEU A 23 -3.55 4.97 -4.84
N PHE A 24 -3.94 3.72 -4.50
CA PHE A 24 -3.72 2.58 -5.39
C PHE A 24 -4.53 2.68 -6.69
N ILE A 25 -5.65 3.41 -6.69
CA ILE A 25 -6.50 3.60 -7.87
C ILE A 25 -5.78 4.43 -8.95
N PRO A 26 -5.37 5.69 -8.71
CA PRO A 26 -4.64 6.47 -9.70
C PRO A 26 -3.30 5.81 -10.05
N LEU A 27 -2.61 5.19 -9.08
CA LEU A 27 -1.39 4.43 -9.36
C LEU A 27 -1.63 3.27 -10.33
N GLY A 28 -2.73 2.54 -10.18
CA GLY A 28 -3.10 1.45 -11.08
C GLY A 28 -3.41 1.91 -12.51
N PHE A 29 -3.95 3.13 -12.68
CA PHE A 29 -4.08 3.75 -14.00
C PHE A 29 -2.71 4.09 -14.61
N ILE A 30 -1.83 4.74 -13.85
CA ILE A 30 -0.45 5.04 -14.29
C ILE A 30 0.25 3.76 -14.75
N VAL A 31 0.22 2.72 -13.91
CA VAL A 31 0.87 1.43 -14.19
C VAL A 31 0.26 0.69 -15.38
N LYS A 32 -1.05 0.83 -15.62
CA LYS A 32 -1.73 0.18 -16.75
C LYS A 32 -1.28 0.76 -18.10
N ASP A 33 -0.90 2.03 -18.12
CA ASP A 33 -0.52 2.75 -19.34
C ASP A 33 0.98 2.64 -19.64
N VAL A 34 1.80 2.21 -18.67
CA VAL A 34 3.23 1.91 -18.87
C VAL A 34 3.40 0.54 -19.54
N SER A 35 4.07 0.52 -20.70
CA SER A 35 4.19 -0.67 -21.58
C SER A 35 4.97 -1.83 -20.96
N ILE A 36 5.83 -1.55 -19.99
CA ILE A 36 6.75 -2.50 -19.37
C ILE A 36 6.03 -3.38 -18.33
N LEU A 37 4.92 -2.89 -17.76
CA LEU A 37 4.18 -3.61 -16.72
C LEU A 37 3.00 -4.40 -17.29
N PRO A 38 2.72 -5.61 -16.79
CA PRO A 38 1.54 -6.35 -17.21
C PRO A 38 0.29 -5.51 -16.96
N ARG A 39 -0.51 -5.25 -18.00
CA ARG A 39 -1.80 -4.53 -17.86
C ARG A 39 -2.70 -5.14 -16.78
N LEU A 40 -2.55 -6.44 -16.53
CA LEU A 40 -3.24 -7.15 -15.45
C LEU A 40 -2.85 -6.63 -14.06
N PHE A 41 -1.59 -6.24 -13.86
CA PHE A 41 -1.09 -5.69 -12.60
C PHE A 41 -1.70 -4.32 -12.29
N GLY A 42 -1.81 -3.43 -13.28
CA GLY A 42 -2.54 -2.17 -13.13
C GLY A 42 -4.01 -2.36 -12.75
N LYS A 43 -4.70 -3.33 -13.36
CA LYS A 43 -6.08 -3.69 -12.98
C LYS A 43 -6.19 -4.21 -11.53
N LEU A 44 -5.23 -5.03 -11.10
CA LEU A 44 -5.18 -5.56 -9.73
C LEU A 44 -5.00 -4.43 -8.71
N LEU A 45 -4.12 -3.45 -8.97
CA LEU A 45 -3.95 -2.26 -8.14
C LEU A 45 -5.25 -1.48 -7.97
N ILE A 46 -5.99 -1.25 -9.06
CA ILE A 46 -7.29 -0.56 -9.03
C ILE A 46 -8.30 -1.34 -8.18
N CYS A 47 -8.42 -2.65 -8.39
CA CYS A 47 -9.33 -3.51 -7.62
C CYS A 47 -9.00 -3.52 -6.13
N ILE A 48 -7.72 -3.66 -5.78
CA ILE A 48 -7.26 -3.67 -4.38
C ILE A 48 -7.50 -2.31 -3.73
N GLY A 49 -7.18 -1.21 -4.42
CA GLY A 49 -7.47 0.15 -3.95
C GLY A 49 -8.96 0.36 -3.69
N ALA A 50 -9.82 -0.04 -4.63
CA ALA A 50 -11.27 0.09 -4.49
C ALA A 50 -11.83 -0.73 -3.32
N ILE A 51 -11.43 -2.01 -3.20
CA ILE A 51 -11.87 -2.89 -2.11
C ILE A 51 -11.39 -2.36 -0.76
N SER A 52 -10.11 -2.00 -0.63
CA SER A 52 -9.55 -1.53 0.63
C SER A 52 -10.14 -0.17 1.03
N SER A 53 -10.30 0.77 0.09
CA SER A 53 -11.00 2.04 0.35
C SER A 53 -12.45 1.82 0.81
N PHE A 54 -13.20 0.91 0.19
CA PHE A 54 -14.56 0.60 0.61
C PHE A 54 -14.60 -0.02 2.02
N ASN A 55 -13.67 -0.93 2.32
CA ASN A 55 -13.53 -1.55 3.64
C ASN A 55 -13.22 -0.50 4.71
N HIS A 56 -12.31 0.44 4.45
CA HIS A 56 -11.99 1.53 5.37
C HIS A 56 -13.17 2.49 5.54
N LEU A 57 -13.86 2.88 4.47
CA LEU A 57 -15.04 3.75 4.54
C LEU A 57 -16.12 3.14 5.45
N ARG A 58 -16.46 1.86 5.24
CA ARG A 58 -17.41 1.12 6.09
C ARG A 58 -16.94 0.99 7.54
N THR A 59 -15.62 0.91 7.76
CA THR A 59 -15.02 0.88 9.10
C THR A 59 -15.37 2.10 9.92
N TYR A 60 -15.38 3.27 9.28
CA TYR A 60 -15.54 4.54 9.98
C TYR A 60 -16.99 4.90 10.24
N GLU A 61 -17.92 4.35 9.45
CA GLU A 61 -19.36 4.63 9.56
C GLU A 61 -20.08 3.69 10.54
N SER A 62 -19.52 2.51 10.86
CA SER A 62 -20.20 1.52 11.69
C SER A 62 -19.64 1.42 13.12
N PRO A 63 -20.44 1.73 14.17
CA PRO A 63 -20.02 1.61 15.57
C PRO A 63 -20.00 0.17 16.11
N VAL A 64 -20.33 -0.82 15.27
CA VAL A 64 -20.39 -2.25 15.63
C VAL A 64 -18.96 -2.80 15.79
N LYS A 65 -18.75 -3.60 16.85
CA LYS A 65 -17.49 -4.32 17.11
C LYS A 65 -16.98 -4.97 15.83
N TYR A 66 -15.85 -4.45 15.36
CA TYR A 66 -15.30 -4.74 14.05
C TYR A 66 -15.02 -6.24 13.89
N ASN A 67 -15.51 -6.82 12.80
CA ASN A 67 -15.13 -8.18 12.42
C ASN A 67 -13.77 -8.07 11.73
N ASP A 68 -12.69 -8.47 12.41
CA ASP A 68 -11.31 -8.34 11.92
C ASP A 68 -11.06 -9.02 10.55
N ILE A 69 -12.01 -9.83 10.06
CA ILE A 69 -12.06 -10.45 8.74
C ILE A 69 -11.76 -9.46 7.60
N PHE A 70 -12.37 -8.27 7.57
CA PHE A 70 -12.11 -7.32 6.48
C PHE A 70 -10.68 -6.78 6.51
N ARG A 71 -10.13 -6.59 7.71
CA ARG A 71 -8.72 -6.23 7.87
C ARG A 71 -7.84 -7.37 7.35
N TYR A 72 -8.15 -8.63 7.67
CA TYR A 72 -7.47 -9.83 7.15
C TYR A 72 -7.53 -9.96 5.62
N ILE A 73 -8.64 -9.58 4.99
CA ILE A 73 -8.77 -9.57 3.53
C ILE A 73 -7.84 -8.52 2.92
N ASP A 74 -7.84 -7.29 3.45
CA ASP A 74 -6.90 -6.25 3.03
C ASP A 74 -5.45 -6.68 3.23
N ILE A 75 -5.16 -7.49 4.28
CA ILE A 75 -3.86 -8.12 4.48
C ILE A 75 -3.49 -9.09 3.36
N GLY A 76 -4.40 -10.00 3.02
CA GLY A 76 -4.18 -10.94 1.93
C GLY A 76 -3.91 -10.24 0.62
N LEU A 77 -4.71 -9.22 0.29
CA LEU A 77 -4.59 -8.46 -0.95
C LEU A 77 -3.26 -7.70 -1.06
N ALA A 78 -2.83 -7.01 0.00
CA ALA A 78 -1.57 -6.30 -0.04
C ALA A 78 -0.35 -7.23 -0.10
N ASN A 79 -0.41 -8.41 0.52
CA ASN A 79 0.65 -9.42 0.41
C ASN A 79 0.72 -10.04 -1.00
N ILE A 80 -0.43 -10.33 -1.61
CA ILE A 80 -0.49 -10.78 -3.00
C ILE A 80 0.14 -9.70 -3.89
N LEU A 81 -0.19 -8.42 -3.66
CA LEU A 81 0.39 -7.32 -4.40
C LEU A 81 1.91 -7.24 -4.21
N GLY A 82 2.41 -7.31 -2.98
CA GLY A 82 3.85 -7.31 -2.69
C GLY A 82 4.60 -8.46 -3.36
N LEU A 83 4.03 -9.67 -3.33
CA LEU A 83 4.57 -10.83 -4.04
C LEU A 83 4.58 -10.61 -5.55
N CYS A 84 3.49 -10.10 -6.13
CA CYS A 84 3.44 -9.77 -7.56
C CYS A 84 4.54 -8.78 -7.94
N ILE A 85 4.75 -7.74 -7.15
CA ILE A 85 5.80 -6.75 -7.41
C ILE A 85 7.20 -7.39 -7.31
N PHE A 86 7.46 -8.24 -6.32
CA PHE A 86 8.73 -8.99 -6.21
C PHE A 86 9.01 -9.85 -7.45
N PHE A 87 8.00 -10.53 -7.97
CA PHE A 87 8.16 -11.37 -9.16
C PHE A 87 8.32 -10.56 -10.46
N ILE A 88 7.73 -9.36 -10.54
CA ILE A 88 7.73 -8.52 -11.74
C ILE A 88 8.98 -7.66 -11.85
N PHE A 89 9.36 -6.95 -10.79
CA PHE A 89 10.36 -5.87 -10.89
C PHE A 89 11.79 -6.34 -10.65
N GLU A 90 12.07 -7.08 -9.57
CA GLU A 90 13.44 -7.55 -9.33
C GLU A 90 13.51 -8.56 -8.17
N LYS A 91 14.15 -9.71 -8.42
CA LYS A 91 14.43 -10.76 -7.42
C LYS A 91 15.70 -10.45 -6.62
N THR A 92 15.88 -9.21 -6.21
CA THR A 92 17.06 -8.80 -5.43
C THR A 92 16.85 -9.07 -3.95
N LEU A 93 17.95 -9.24 -3.20
CA LEU A 93 17.86 -9.38 -1.74
C LEU A 93 17.22 -8.14 -1.10
N GLY A 94 17.44 -6.95 -1.67
CA GLY A 94 16.86 -5.69 -1.21
C GLY A 94 15.33 -5.66 -1.33
N SER A 95 14.76 -6.14 -2.44
CA SER A 95 13.30 -6.24 -2.60
C SER A 95 12.71 -7.26 -1.64
N LEU A 96 13.35 -8.42 -1.46
CA LEU A 96 12.92 -9.44 -0.50
C LEU A 96 12.90 -8.90 0.95
N LEU A 97 13.97 -8.22 1.37
CA LEU A 97 14.08 -7.61 2.70
C LEU A 97 13.04 -6.51 2.91
N TYR A 98 12.80 -5.68 1.89
CA TYR A 98 11.75 -4.68 1.92
C TYR A 98 10.36 -5.30 2.12
N TYR A 99 10.03 -6.37 1.39
CA TYR A 99 8.76 -7.07 1.56
C TYR A 99 8.64 -7.79 2.90
N LEU A 100 9.73 -8.36 3.42
CA LEU A 100 9.77 -8.92 4.77
C LEU A 100 9.54 -7.84 5.83
N CYS A 101 10.16 -6.67 5.71
CA CYS A 101 9.93 -5.54 6.60
C CYS A 101 8.47 -5.08 6.55
N CYS A 102 7.91 -4.94 5.35
CA CYS A 102 6.52 -4.60 5.12
C CYS A 102 5.56 -5.65 5.73
N PHE A 103 5.86 -6.94 5.55
CA PHE A 103 5.11 -8.06 6.12
C PHE A 103 5.15 -8.09 7.66
N ILE A 104 6.33 -7.88 8.26
CA ILE A 104 6.50 -7.83 9.73
C ILE A 104 5.75 -6.63 10.33
N LEU A 105 5.91 -5.44 9.73
CA LEU A 105 5.16 -4.23 10.10
C LEU A 105 3.66 -4.49 10.13
N TYR A 106 3.20 -5.32 9.21
CA TYR A 106 1.79 -5.50 8.95
C TYR A 106 1.16 -6.66 9.74
N ILE A 107 1.92 -7.72 10.05
CA ILE A 107 1.55 -8.78 11.03
C ILE A 107 1.50 -8.26 12.47
N SER A 108 2.28 -7.22 12.79
CA SER A 108 2.25 -6.59 14.12
C SER A 108 0.90 -5.96 14.49
N ILE A 109 0.08 -5.63 13.48
CA ILE A 109 -1.24 -4.99 13.61
C ILE A 109 -2.33 -5.97 14.12
N PRO A 110 -2.50 -7.18 13.56
CA PRO A 110 -3.45 -8.18 14.04
C PRO A 110 -2.97 -8.98 15.26
N LEU A 111 -1.67 -9.24 15.43
CA LEU A 111 -1.15 -10.07 16.54
C LEU A 111 -1.20 -9.39 17.92
N GLY A 112 -1.77 -8.21 18.03
CA GLY A 112 -1.98 -7.55 19.31
C GLY A 112 -0.71 -6.97 19.95
N PHE A 113 0.45 -7.04 19.31
CA PHE A 113 1.66 -6.34 19.80
C PHE A 113 1.43 -4.84 19.96
N ILE A 114 0.54 -4.28 19.14
CA ILE A 114 0.14 -2.88 19.18
C ILE A 114 -1.31 -2.79 19.63
N HIS A 115 -1.57 -2.30 20.85
CA HIS A 115 -2.94 -2.13 21.36
C HIS A 115 -3.59 -0.82 20.92
N ASN A 116 -2.79 0.17 20.51
CA ASN A 116 -3.27 1.50 20.17
C ASN A 116 -3.85 1.55 18.74
N LYS A 117 -5.17 1.76 18.62
CA LYS A 117 -5.89 1.91 17.33
C LYS A 117 -5.27 2.97 16.42
N ARG A 118 -4.77 4.08 16.98
CA ARG A 118 -4.12 5.16 16.22
C ARG A 118 -2.82 4.67 15.59
N LEU A 119 -2.00 3.96 16.35
CA LEU A 119 -0.73 3.42 15.87
C LEU A 119 -0.96 2.37 14.78
N LYS A 120 -1.98 1.50 14.92
CA LYS A 120 -2.39 0.55 13.86
C LYS A 120 -2.73 1.25 12.54
N THR A 121 -3.52 2.33 12.62
CA THR A 121 -3.96 3.11 11.44
C THR A 121 -2.76 3.79 10.77
N ILE A 122 -1.84 4.35 11.56
CA ILE A 122 -0.62 4.98 11.05
C ILE A 122 0.27 3.94 10.34
N LEU A 123 0.56 2.81 10.99
CA LEU A 123 1.43 1.78 10.42
C LEU A 123 0.85 1.16 9.15
N HIS A 124 -0.46 0.91 9.12
CA HIS A 124 -1.16 0.45 7.92
C HIS A 124 -1.03 1.45 6.77
N SER A 125 -1.18 2.75 7.06
CA SER A 125 -1.04 3.80 6.05
C SER A 125 0.41 3.97 5.57
N ILE A 126 1.39 3.88 6.47
CA ILE A 126 2.82 3.89 6.12
C ILE A 126 3.12 2.74 5.17
N PHE A 127 2.59 1.55 5.44
CA PHE A 127 2.77 0.39 4.58
C PHE A 127 2.19 0.60 3.17
N HIS A 128 0.97 1.15 3.04
CA HIS A 128 0.43 1.52 1.72
C HIS A 128 1.31 2.53 0.98
N ILE A 129 1.74 3.59 1.67
CA ILE A 129 2.61 4.62 1.10
C ILE A 129 3.94 4.02 0.65
N LEU A 130 4.55 3.14 1.44
CA LEU A 130 5.78 2.46 1.07
C LEU A 130 5.60 1.69 -0.23
N ILE A 131 4.53 0.89 -0.36
CA ILE A 131 4.26 0.11 -1.58
C ILE A 131 4.10 1.05 -2.78
N ILE A 132 3.35 2.15 -2.62
CA ILE A 132 3.15 3.16 -3.67
C ILE A 132 4.48 3.76 -4.11
N LEU A 133 5.32 4.19 -3.16
CA LEU A 133 6.64 4.75 -3.45
C LEU A 133 7.54 3.75 -4.15
N TYR A 134 7.49 2.48 -3.76
CA TYR A 134 8.28 1.43 -4.40
C TYR A 134 7.86 1.22 -5.86
N ILE A 135 6.55 1.15 -6.13
CA ILE A 135 6.02 1.02 -7.50
C ILE A 135 6.40 2.25 -8.32
N LEU A 136 6.21 3.46 -7.79
CA LEU A 136 6.55 4.70 -8.49
C LEU A 136 8.05 4.78 -8.81
N PHE A 137 8.90 4.42 -7.86
CA PHE A 137 10.35 4.37 -8.08
C PHE A 137 10.69 3.46 -9.25
N HIS A 138 10.10 2.26 -9.29
CA HIS A 138 10.35 1.33 -10.38
C HIS A 138 9.77 1.76 -11.72
N VAL A 139 8.57 2.34 -11.75
CA VAL A 139 7.98 2.90 -12.97
C VAL A 139 8.90 3.97 -13.55
N VAL A 140 9.33 4.93 -12.72
CA VAL A 140 10.23 6.02 -13.15
C VAL A 140 11.60 5.48 -13.55
N TYR A 141 12.14 4.50 -12.81
CA TYR A 141 13.44 3.90 -13.10
C TYR A 141 13.44 3.13 -14.42
N GLU A 142 12.41 2.32 -14.67
CA GLU A 142 12.28 1.56 -15.91
C GLU A 142 12.02 2.47 -17.12
N ASP A 143 11.20 3.53 -16.98
CA ASP A 143 11.02 4.53 -18.04
C ASP A 143 12.37 5.22 -18.39
N TYR A 144 13.14 5.64 -17.37
CA TYR A 144 14.46 6.25 -17.57
C TYR A 144 15.45 5.29 -18.25
N LYS A 145 15.46 4.02 -17.84
CA LYS A 145 16.31 2.98 -18.43
C LYS A 145 15.94 2.73 -19.90
N HIS A 146 14.65 2.74 -20.23
CA HIS A 146 14.18 2.54 -21.60
C HIS A 146 14.57 3.71 -22.51
N GLU A 147 14.44 4.96 -22.04
CA GLU A 147 14.91 6.15 -22.76
C GLU A 147 16.44 6.17 -22.95
N PHE A 148 17.18 5.76 -21.91
CA PHE A 148 18.64 5.66 -21.97
C PHE A 148 19.12 4.63 -23.01
N ILE A 149 18.45 3.48 -23.09
CA ILE A 149 18.76 2.46 -24.08
C ILE A 149 18.49 3.00 -25.49
N ILE A 150 17.31 3.60 -25.72
CA ILE A 150 16.94 4.18 -27.02
C ILE A 150 17.98 5.23 -27.45
N SER A 151 18.31 6.19 -26.59
CA SER A 151 19.29 7.24 -26.93
C SER A 151 20.65 6.67 -27.37
N ARG A 152 21.17 5.63 -26.69
CA ARG A 152 22.42 4.96 -27.08
C ARG A 152 22.38 4.27 -28.44
N TYR A 153 21.23 3.73 -28.85
CA TYR A 153 21.08 3.04 -30.14
C TYR A 153 20.93 4.00 -31.32
N TYR A 154 20.43 5.23 -31.10
CA TYR A 154 20.21 6.21 -32.18
C TYR A 154 21.30 7.27 -32.31
N THR A 155 22.23 7.37 -31.35
CA THR A 155 23.39 8.28 -31.42
C THR A 155 24.73 7.57 -31.64
N GLY A 156 24.70 6.26 -31.92
CA GLY A 156 25.89 5.42 -32.15
C GLY A 156 26.10 5.05 -33.61
#